data_AF-A0A512BW66-F1
#
_entry.id   AF-A0A512BW66-F1
#
_cell.length_a   1.000
_cell.length_b   1.000
_cell.length_c   1.000
_cell.angle_alpha   90.00
_cell.angle_beta   90.00
_cell.angle_gamma   90.00
#
_symmetry.space_group_name_H-M   'P 1'
#
loop_
_entity.id
_entity.type
_entity.pdbx_description
1 polymer ?
#
loop_
_entity_poly.entity_id
_entity_poly.type
_entity_poly.pdbx_seq_one_letter_code
_entity_poly.pdbx_strand_id
1 'polypeptide(L)'
;MIRMLVALVAANVAAPFLLSLYILARITLDDPTLVFSSIESSLLVSLAIFYAGLGEVFLSAFPISLLLALAERYFRWRAPWIYLVAGAITGVGFTLLTNDWHFPGSPFRQPIFPLTVVIGAVCGWIYWRIATGGRTKAPLA
;
A
#
# COMPACT_ATOMS: atom_id res chain seq x y z
N MET A 1 -3.09 -4.15 21.32
CA MET A 1 -3.67 -2.95 20.67
C MET A 1 -2.59 -2.10 20.01
N ILE A 2 -1.55 -1.65 20.73
CA ILE A 2 -0.44 -0.85 20.18
C ILE A 2 0.24 -1.53 18.98
N ARG A 3 0.60 -2.82 19.08
CA ARG A 3 1.23 -3.57 17.96
C ARG A 3 0.37 -3.61 16.68
N MET A 4 -0.95 -3.70 16.83
CA MET A 4 -1.89 -3.74 15.73
C MET A 4 -1.95 -2.38 15.02
N LEU A 5 -2.01 -1.29 15.78
CA LEU A 5 -2.01 0.07 15.24
C LEU A 5 -0.67 0.39 14.55
N VAL A 6 0.46 0.01 15.14
CA VAL A 6 1.78 0.20 14.52
C VAL A 6 1.89 -0.56 13.21
N ALA A 7 1.45 -1.83 13.17
CA ALA A 7 1.46 -2.62 11.94
C ALA A 7 0.55 -2.00 10.86
N LEU A 8 -0.60 -1.48 11.26
CA LEU A 8 -1.57 -0.86 10.36
C LEU A 8 -1.02 0.44 9.77
N VAL A 9 -0.43 1.31 10.60
CA VAL A 9 0.25 2.53 10.14
C VAL A 9 1.40 2.18 9.22
N ALA A 10 2.26 1.22 9.59
CA ALA A 10 3.40 0.81 8.77
C ALA A 10 2.97 0.29 7.40
N ALA A 11 1.92 -0.53 7.32
CA ALA A 11 1.38 -1.05 6.06
C ALA A 11 0.81 0.06 5.17
N ASN A 12 0.06 1.01 5.78
CA ASN A 12 -0.52 2.14 5.06
C ASN A 12 0.54 3.18 4.61
N VAL A 13 1.69 3.27 5.29
CA VAL A 13 2.81 4.12 4.86
C VAL A 13 3.68 3.44 3.79
N ALA A 14 3.86 2.13 3.88
CA ALA A 14 4.69 1.37 2.94
C ALA A 14 4.10 1.34 1.53
N ALA A 15 2.77 1.25 1.39
CA ALA A 15 2.09 1.21 0.10
C ALA A 15 2.38 2.44 -0.80
N PRO A 16 2.16 3.70 -0.36
CA PRO A 16 2.45 4.88 -1.17
C PRO A 16 3.95 5.05 -1.43
N PHE A 17 4.82 4.60 -0.53
CA PHE A 17 6.27 4.60 -0.75
C PHE A 17 6.69 3.65 -1.87
N LEU A 18 6.17 2.43 -1.89
CA LEU A 18 6.45 1.47 -2.96
C LEU A 18 5.90 1.94 -4.31
N LEU A 19 4.73 2.58 -4.30
CA LEU A 19 4.14 3.15 -5.51
C LEU A 19 4.96 4.33 -6.05
N SER A 20 5.41 5.25 -5.19
CA SER A 20 6.23 6.38 -5.63
C SER A 20 7.57 5.92 -6.21
N LEU A 21 8.21 4.93 -5.58
CA LEU A 21 9.43 4.29 -6.12
C LEU A 21 9.19 3.61 -7.47
N TYR A 22 8.07 2.90 -7.63
CA TYR A 22 7.72 2.27 -8.90
C TYR A 22 7.51 3.30 -10.02
N ILE A 23 6.77 4.38 -9.74
CA ILE A 23 6.53 5.43 -10.74
C ILE A 23 7.85 6.11 -11.11
N LEU A 24 8.69 6.44 -10.12
CA LEU A 24 10.01 7.00 -10.38
C LEU A 24 10.87 6.05 -11.22
N ALA A 25 10.89 4.76 -10.91
CA ALA A 25 11.62 3.76 -11.69
C ALA A 25 11.10 3.66 -13.13
N ARG A 26 9.78 3.69 -13.35
CA ARG A 26 9.18 3.67 -14.69
C ARG A 26 9.53 4.93 -15.48
N ILE A 27 9.45 6.11 -14.88
CA ILE A 27 9.87 7.37 -15.52
C ILE A 27 11.35 7.28 -15.93
N THR A 28 12.21 6.77 -15.03
CA THR A 28 13.65 6.62 -15.30
C THR A 28 13.93 5.63 -16.43
N LEU A 29 13.17 4.54 -16.52
CA LEU A 29 13.34 3.51 -17.55
C LEU A 29 12.80 3.96 -18.91
N ASP A 30 11.66 4.68 -18.93
CA ASP A 30 11.02 5.11 -20.16
C ASP A 30 11.75 6.32 -20.78
N ASP A 31 12.29 7.23 -19.97
CA ASP A 31 13.17 8.31 -20.44
C ASP A 31 14.22 8.69 -19.36
N PRO A 32 15.44 8.13 -19.43
CA PRO A 32 16.48 8.39 -18.45
C PRO A 32 16.95 9.86 -18.48
N THR A 33 16.81 10.55 -19.61
CA THR A 33 17.31 11.93 -19.75
C THR A 33 16.54 12.92 -18.90
N LEU A 34 15.25 12.65 -18.61
CA LEU A 34 14.43 13.43 -17.68
C LEU A 34 14.97 13.39 -16.24
N VAL A 35 15.58 12.28 -15.83
CA VAL A 35 16.11 12.10 -14.48
C VAL A 35 17.51 12.67 -14.35
N PHE A 36 18.35 12.47 -15.36
CA PHE A 36 19.73 12.94 -15.35
C PHE A 36 19.89 14.44 -15.65
N SER A 37 18.92 15.09 -16.30
CA SER A 37 18.93 16.54 -16.55
C SER A 37 18.54 17.37 -15.32
N SER A 38 17.70 16.85 -14.43
CA SER A 38 17.36 17.52 -13.17
C SER A 38 16.95 16.51 -12.09
N ILE A 39 17.94 15.98 -11.37
CA ILE A 39 17.74 15.05 -10.24
C ILE A 39 16.80 15.67 -9.19
N GLU A 40 16.93 16.98 -8.94
CA GLU A 40 16.08 17.71 -7.98
C GLU A 40 14.59 17.65 -8.36
N SER A 41 14.26 17.86 -9.63
CA SER A 41 12.88 17.83 -10.11
C SER A 41 12.29 16.42 -10.05
N SER A 42 13.10 15.40 -10.35
CA SER A 42 12.67 13.99 -10.26
C SER A 42 12.40 13.55 -8.81
N LEU A 43 13.24 13.99 -7.87
CA LEU A 43 13.02 13.77 -6.44
C LEU A 43 11.77 14.50 -5.96
N LEU A 44 11.57 15.76 -6.35
CA LEU A 44 10.37 16.53 -5.99
C LEU A 44 9.08 15.88 -6.50
N VAL A 45 9.08 15.37 -7.73
CA VAL A 45 7.92 14.63 -8.29
C VAL A 45 7.66 13.35 -7.50
N SER A 46 8.69 12.56 -7.19
CA SER A 46 8.54 11.34 -6.38
C SER A 46 8.01 11.64 -4.98
N LEU A 47 8.52 12.70 -4.34
CA LEU A 47 8.09 13.16 -3.03
C LEU A 47 6.64 13.64 -3.06
N ALA A 48 6.25 14.40 -4.08
CA ALA A 48 4.87 14.87 -4.27
C ALA A 48 3.89 13.70 -4.43
N ILE A 49 4.25 12.69 -5.23
CA ILE A 49 3.45 11.46 -5.39
C ILE A 49 3.35 10.70 -4.07
N PHE A 50 4.44 10.60 -3.32
CA PHE A 50 4.42 9.96 -2.01
C PHE A 50 3.48 10.66 -1.02
N TYR A 51 3.55 12.00 -0.92
CA TYR A 51 2.69 12.76 -0.01
C TYR A 51 1.22 12.76 -0.45
N ALA A 52 0.94 12.84 -1.75
CA ALA A 52 -0.40 12.70 -2.29
C ALA A 52 -0.98 11.30 -1.98
N GLY A 53 -0.18 10.26 -2.23
CA GLY A 53 -0.53 8.88 -1.91
C GLY A 53 -0.75 8.66 -0.42
N LEU A 54 0.07 9.26 0.45
CA LEU A 54 -0.14 9.23 1.91
C LEU A 54 -1.47 9.85 2.30
N GLY A 55 -1.77 11.06 1.82
CA GLY A 55 -3.03 11.75 2.12
C GLY A 55 -4.23 10.88 1.74
N GLU A 56 -4.20 10.31 0.54
CA GLU A 56 -5.27 9.47 0.04
C GLU A 56 -5.41 8.16 0.81
N VAL A 57 -4.30 7.48 1.13
CA VAL A 57 -4.33 6.27 1.94
C VAL A 57 -4.90 6.55 3.33
N PHE A 58 -4.49 7.64 3.98
CA PHE A 58 -5.00 7.99 5.32
C PHE A 58 -6.49 8.40 5.30
N LEU A 59 -6.98 9.00 4.22
CA LEU A 59 -8.38 9.40 4.09
C LEU A 59 -9.30 8.24 3.71
N SER A 60 -8.86 7.33 2.83
CA SER A 60 -9.73 6.31 2.23
C SER A 60 -9.43 4.90 2.74
N ALA A 61 -8.19 4.46 2.65
CA ALA A 61 -7.76 3.09 2.92
C ALA A 61 -7.57 2.81 4.41
N PHE A 62 -7.10 3.79 5.19
CA PHE A 62 -6.83 3.65 6.61
C PHE A 62 -8.09 3.39 7.45
N PRO A 63 -9.22 4.10 7.28
CA PRO A 63 -10.46 3.78 8.00
C PRO A 63 -10.97 2.36 7.71
N ILE A 64 -10.91 1.93 6.44
CA ILE A 64 -11.30 0.58 6.02
C ILE A 64 -10.40 -0.47 6.67
N SER A 65 -9.08 -0.25 6.60
CA SER A 65 -8.08 -1.12 7.23
C SER A 65 -8.30 -1.21 8.74
N LEU A 66 -8.63 -0.10 9.39
CA LEU A 66 -8.88 -0.02 10.83
C LEU A 66 -10.15 -0.80 11.21
N LEU A 67 -11.23 -0.65 10.44
CA LEU A 67 -12.46 -1.41 10.65
C LEU A 67 -12.24 -2.91 10.47
N LEU A 68 -11.47 -3.33 9.46
CA LEU A 68 -11.13 -4.74 9.24
C LEU A 68 -10.27 -5.29 10.39
N ALA A 69 -9.31 -4.53 10.89
CA ALA A 69 -8.51 -4.90 12.07
C ALA A 69 -9.36 -5.01 13.35
N LEU A 70 -10.36 -4.13 13.52
CA LEU A 70 -11.29 -4.19 14.64
C LEU A 70 -12.25 -5.39 14.52
N ALA A 71 -12.78 -5.64 13.32
CA ALA A 71 -13.62 -6.79 13.03
C ALA A 71 -12.87 -8.10 13.27
N GLU A 72 -11.63 -8.20 12.81
CA GLU A 72 -10.75 -9.34 13.08
C GLU A 72 -10.64 -9.62 14.58
N ARG A 73 -10.36 -8.58 15.38
CA ARG A 73 -10.25 -8.70 16.83
C ARG A 73 -11.54 -9.20 17.47
N TYR A 74 -12.68 -8.74 16.96
CA TYR A 74 -14.00 -9.09 17.48
C TYR A 74 -14.41 -10.52 17.09
N PHE A 75 -14.31 -10.87 15.81
CA PHE A 75 -14.73 -12.17 15.26
C PHE A 75 -13.66 -13.26 15.38
N ARG A 76 -12.46 -12.93 15.88
CA ARG A 76 -11.29 -13.83 15.96
C ARG A 76 -10.97 -14.47 14.61
N TRP A 77 -11.09 -13.71 13.53
CA TRP A 77 -10.65 -14.15 12.21
C TRP A 77 -9.12 -14.35 12.24
N ARG A 78 -8.67 -15.58 12.06
CA ARG A 78 -7.24 -15.96 12.18
C ARG A 78 -6.63 -16.46 10.87
N ALA A 79 -7.42 -16.51 9.80
CA ALA A 79 -6.96 -17.10 8.55
C ALA A 79 -6.13 -16.09 7.74
N PRO A 80 -4.91 -16.45 7.31
CA PRO A 80 -3.98 -15.52 6.65
C PRO A 80 -4.52 -14.98 5.31
N TRP A 81 -5.37 -15.74 4.62
CA TRP A 81 -5.97 -15.32 3.36
C TRP A 81 -6.92 -14.14 3.52
N ILE A 82 -7.55 -13.94 4.69
CA ILE A 82 -8.45 -12.81 4.94
C ILE A 82 -7.69 -11.49 4.83
N TYR A 83 -6.43 -11.46 5.26
CA TYR A 83 -5.59 -10.26 5.23
C TYR A 83 -5.00 -9.98 3.86
N LEU A 84 -4.71 -11.04 3.09
CA LEU A 84 -4.37 -10.94 1.67
C LEU A 84 -5.54 -10.33 0.89
N VAL A 85 -6.76 -10.84 1.09
CA VAL A 85 -7.97 -10.35 0.43
C VAL A 85 -8.31 -8.93 0.88
N ALA A 86 -8.26 -8.65 2.18
CA ALA A 86 -8.45 -7.30 2.72
C ALA A 86 -7.45 -6.30 2.12
N GLY A 87 -6.16 -6.64 2.11
CA GLY A 87 -5.11 -5.83 1.52
C GLY A 87 -5.31 -5.62 0.01
N ALA A 88 -5.71 -6.67 -0.72
CA ALA A 88 -6.03 -6.58 -2.14
C ALA A 88 -7.23 -5.65 -2.40
N ILE A 89 -8.31 -5.76 -1.62
CA ILE A 89 -9.48 -4.89 -1.72
C ILE A 89 -9.09 -3.44 -1.45
N THR A 90 -8.28 -3.19 -0.42
CA THR A 90 -7.77 -1.85 -0.13
C THR A 90 -6.92 -1.32 -1.28
N GLY A 91 -6.08 -2.16 -1.90
CA GLY A 91 -5.30 -1.81 -3.09
C GLY A 91 -6.17 -1.47 -4.32
N VAL A 92 -7.25 -2.24 -4.54
CA VAL A 92 -8.26 -1.95 -5.57
C VAL A 92 -8.93 -0.61 -5.30
N GLY A 93 -9.43 -0.40 -4.08
CA GLY A 93 -10.10 0.85 -3.69
C GLY A 93 -9.20 2.06 -3.85
N PHE A 94 -7.96 1.96 -3.38
CA PHE A 94 -6.93 3.00 -3.58
C PHE A 94 -6.72 3.30 -5.07
N THR A 95 -6.68 2.27 -5.93
CA THR A 95 -6.49 2.49 -7.37
C THR A 95 -7.71 3.15 -8.00
N LEU A 96 -8.92 2.72 -7.67
CA LEU A 96 -10.12 3.31 -8.25
C LEU A 96 -10.27 4.79 -7.88
N LEU A 97 -9.81 5.17 -6.68
CA LEU A 97 -9.82 6.57 -6.22
C LEU A 97 -8.67 7.39 -6.84
N THR A 98 -7.44 6.87 -6.81
CA THR A 98 -6.25 7.59 -7.31
C THR A 98 -6.27 7.75 -8.82
N ASN A 99 -6.59 6.68 -9.55
CA ASN A 99 -6.25 6.53 -10.96
C ASN A 99 -7.17 7.39 -11.85
N ASP A 100 -8.41 7.61 -11.42
CA ASP A 100 -9.35 8.49 -12.12
C ASP A 100 -9.11 9.97 -11.79
N TRP A 101 -8.58 10.28 -10.60
CA TRP A 101 -8.32 11.66 -10.17
C TRP A 101 -6.95 12.20 -10.60
N HIS A 102 -5.91 11.36 -10.56
CA HIS A 102 -4.52 11.81 -10.77
C HIS A 102 -4.00 11.50 -12.18
N PHE A 103 -4.56 10.51 -12.87
CA PHE A 103 -4.06 10.04 -14.16
C PHE A 103 -5.16 9.88 -15.22
N PRO A 104 -6.02 10.90 -15.46
CA PRO A 104 -7.07 10.80 -16.46
C PRO A 104 -6.45 10.59 -17.86
N GLY A 105 -6.72 9.42 -18.46
CA GLY A 105 -6.25 9.07 -19.81
C GLY A 105 -4.76 8.71 -19.92
N SER A 106 -4.04 8.55 -18.82
CA SER A 106 -2.61 8.21 -18.87
C SER A 106 -2.38 6.74 -19.27
N PRO A 107 -1.31 6.43 -20.04
CA PRO A 107 -0.94 5.06 -20.36
C PRO A 107 -0.52 4.25 -19.13
N PHE A 108 -0.22 4.92 -18.01
CA PHE A 108 0.12 4.27 -16.74
C PHE A 108 -1.11 3.71 -16.00
N ARG A 109 -2.34 4.07 -16.44
CA ARG A 109 -3.59 3.66 -15.79
C ARG A 109 -3.75 2.14 -15.69
N GLN A 110 -3.45 1.41 -16.77
CA GLN A 110 -3.60 -0.05 -16.80
C GLN A 110 -2.53 -0.81 -16.01
N PRO A 111 -1.22 -0.51 -16.10
CA PRO A 111 -0.21 -1.24 -15.34
C PRO A 111 -0.19 -0.91 -13.84
N ILE A 112 -0.69 0.26 -13.41
CA ILE A 112 -0.74 0.62 -11.98
C ILE A 112 -1.74 -0.26 -11.21
N PHE A 113 -2.87 -0.62 -11.82
CA PHE A 113 -3.93 -1.39 -11.17
C PHE A 113 -3.51 -2.76 -10.62
N PRO A 114 -2.91 -3.68 -11.40
CA PRO A 114 -2.47 -4.96 -10.86
C PRO A 114 -1.37 -4.79 -9.82
N LEU A 115 -0.53 -3.76 -9.96
CA LEU A 115 0.59 -3.51 -9.06
C LEU A 115 0.13 -3.09 -7.67
N THR A 116 -0.80 -2.15 -7.57
CA THR A 116 -1.40 -1.71 -6.30
C THR A 116 -2.19 -2.80 -5.61
N VAL A 117 -2.85 -3.70 -6.36
CA VAL A 117 -3.51 -4.89 -5.80
C VAL A 117 -2.48 -5.82 -5.15
N VAL A 118 -1.38 -6.11 -5.84
CA VAL A 118 -0.31 -6.98 -5.33
C VAL A 118 0.39 -6.33 -4.12
N ILE A 119 0.72 -5.04 -4.20
CA ILE A 119 1.30 -4.29 -3.08
C ILE A 119 0.35 -4.32 -1.88
N GLY A 120 -0.93 -4.03 -2.10
CA GLY A 120 -1.96 -4.09 -1.06
C GLY A 120 -2.03 -5.46 -0.40
N ALA A 121 -2.05 -6.53 -1.19
CA ALA A 121 -2.06 -7.91 -0.67
C ALA A 121 -0.80 -8.22 0.15
N VAL A 122 0.39 -7.88 -0.35
CA VAL A 122 1.67 -8.09 0.34
C VAL A 122 1.73 -7.30 1.65
N CYS A 123 1.34 -6.03 1.64
CA CYS A 123 1.26 -5.18 2.83
C CYS A 123 0.26 -5.75 3.85
N GLY A 124 -0.90 -6.23 3.42
CA GLY A 124 -1.89 -6.91 4.26
C GLY A 124 -1.36 -8.20 4.90
N TRP A 125 -0.58 -8.98 4.15
CA TRP A 125 0.06 -10.20 4.67
C TRP A 125 1.19 -9.90 5.67
N ILE A 126 2.04 -8.90 5.39
CA ILE A 126 3.08 -8.45 6.33
C ILE A 126 2.43 -7.92 7.61
N TYR A 127 1.36 -7.12 7.49
CA TYR A 127 0.55 -6.66 8.60
C TYR A 127 0.08 -7.84 9.47
N TRP A 128 -0.50 -8.87 8.86
CA TRP A 128 -0.96 -10.05 9.59
C TRP A 128 0.16 -10.70 10.41
N ARG A 129 1.35 -10.89 9.80
CA ARG A 129 2.52 -11.50 10.46
C ARG A 129 2.97 -10.70 11.69
N ILE A 130 2.94 -9.37 11.60
CA ILE A 130 3.32 -8.46 12.68
C ILE A 130 2.22 -8.39 13.75
N ALA A 131 0.96 -8.23 13.35
CA ALA A 131 -0.20 -8.10 14.24
C ALA A 131 -0.45 -9.38 15.06
N THR A 132 -0.33 -10.55 14.43
CA THR A 132 -0.41 -11.86 15.11
C THR A 132 0.88 -12.25 15.82
N GLY A 133 1.96 -11.49 15.62
CA GLY A 133 3.24 -11.66 16.28
C GLY A 133 3.82 -13.04 16.06
N GLY A 134 4.13 -13.38 14.79
CA GLY A 134 4.95 -14.53 14.41
C GLY A 134 4.87 -15.72 15.37
N ARG A 135 3.69 -16.35 15.53
CA ARG A 135 3.59 -17.60 16.29
C ARG A 135 4.01 -18.79 15.42
N THR A 136 5.31 -18.86 15.16
CA THR A 136 6.07 -20.12 15.33
C THR A 136 6.40 -20.30 16.81
N LYS A 137 5.41 -20.14 17.70
CA LYS A 137 5.52 -20.74 19.03
C LYS A 137 4.91 -22.12 18.86
N ALA A 138 5.80 -23.12 18.87
CA ALA A 138 5.48 -24.53 18.89
C ALA A 138 4.28 -24.81 19.83
N PRO A 139 3.44 -25.82 19.53
CA PRO A 139 2.47 -26.28 20.50
C PRO A 139 3.23 -26.64 21.78
N LEU A 140 2.77 -26.11 22.90
CA LEU A 140 3.19 -26.56 24.23
C LEU A 140 2.85 -28.05 24.30
N ALA A 141 3.90 -28.88 24.29
CA ALA A 141 3.90 -30.28 24.70
C ALA A 141 4.84 -30.40 25.89
#